data_AF-A0A0F9CN17-F1
#
_entry.id   AF-A0A0F9CN17-F1
#
_cell.length_a   1.000
_cell.length_b   1.000
_cell.length_c   1.000
_cell.angle_alpha   90.00
_cell.angle_beta   90.00
_cell.angle_gamma   90.00
#
_symmetry.space_group_name_H-M   'P 1'
#
loop_
_entity.id
_entity.type
_entity.pdbx_description
1 polymer ?
#
loop_
_entity_poly.entity_id
_entity_poly.type
_entity_poly.pdbx_seq_one_letter_code
_entity_poly.pdbx_strand_id
1 'polypeptide(L)'
;MIYNSFDNVGLAKVLSLLKSHNAEYLSGQDLSDVLKISRVAVWKHIKKIRLLGYKIESKQKLGYRLVESTNLLLPWEITTQLKTKTIGKRAYYFDSIDSTQNFAIEIASNSKENGTVVISQKQTRGRGRLGRKWLSPAGGIWLSIVFHPKFDISMSTLFPIAASVALSNAIEKVIRKKSEVKWPNDVTIKGKKVAGMLIDVS
;
A
#
# COMPACT_ATOMS: atom_id res chain seq x y z
N MET A 1 9.51 6.83 -7.55
CA MET A 1 8.91 7.89 -6.72
C MET A 1 8.47 7.31 -5.39
N ILE A 2 8.29 8.18 -4.38
CA ILE A 2 7.83 7.83 -3.04
C ILE A 2 6.50 8.55 -2.78
N TYR A 3 5.51 7.80 -2.31
CA TYR A 3 4.24 8.33 -1.85
C TYR A 3 3.98 7.86 -0.41
N ASN A 4 3.31 8.66 0.39
CA ASN A 4 2.89 8.25 1.72
C ASN A 4 1.47 8.75 2.02
N SER A 5 0.88 8.18 3.07
CA SER A 5 -0.52 8.44 3.45
C SER A 5 -0.74 9.76 4.22
N PHE A 6 0.31 10.52 4.54
CA PHE A 6 0.22 11.67 5.46
C PHE A 6 0.72 13.00 4.89
N ASP A 7 1.57 13.01 3.85
CA ASP A 7 2.10 14.24 3.23
C ASP A 7 1.30 14.68 1.98
N ASN A 8 0.65 13.75 1.26
CA ASN A 8 -0.03 14.04 -0.02
C ASN A 8 -1.50 14.50 0.16
N VAL A 9 -1.77 15.31 1.18
CA VAL A 9 -3.14 15.68 1.60
C VAL A 9 -3.94 16.35 0.46
N GLY A 10 -3.32 17.26 -0.32
CA GLY A 10 -4.02 17.97 -1.39
C GLY A 10 -4.48 17.06 -2.54
N LEU A 11 -3.61 16.17 -3.01
CA LEU A 11 -3.94 15.21 -4.07
C LEU A 11 -5.02 14.23 -3.59
N ALA A 12 -4.88 13.69 -2.38
CA ALA A 12 -5.83 12.77 -1.80
C ALA A 12 -7.22 13.41 -1.63
N LYS A 13 -7.28 14.69 -1.25
CA LYS A 13 -8.53 15.45 -1.17
C LYS A 13 -9.22 15.61 -2.53
N VAL A 14 -8.47 16.00 -3.57
CA VAL A 14 -9.02 16.07 -4.95
C VAL A 14 -9.57 14.72 -5.37
N LEU A 15 -8.81 13.64 -5.16
CA LEU A 15 -9.23 12.30 -5.52
C LEU A 15 -10.47 11.85 -4.73
N SER A 16 -10.52 12.13 -3.42
CA SER A 16 -11.67 11.82 -2.57
C SER A 16 -12.94 12.50 -3.06
N LEU A 17 -12.85 13.76 -3.47
CA LEU A 17 -13.99 14.53 -3.97
C LEU A 17 -14.48 14.01 -5.33
N LEU A 18 -13.56 13.61 -6.22
CA LEU A 18 -13.92 12.95 -7.47
C LEU A 18 -14.59 11.58 -7.24
N LYS A 19 -14.08 10.80 -6.28
CA LYS A 19 -14.64 9.49 -5.93
C LYS A 19 -16.05 9.60 -5.35
N SER A 20 -16.34 10.64 -4.56
CA SER A 20 -17.67 10.79 -3.94
C SER A 20 -18.77 11.13 -4.95
N HIS A 21 -18.44 11.63 -6.14
CA HIS A 21 -19.39 12.04 -7.18
C HIS A 21 -19.55 11.01 -8.32
N ASN A 22 -19.04 9.79 -8.13
CA ASN A 22 -19.42 8.54 -8.81
C ASN A 22 -20.01 8.66 -10.25
N ALA A 23 -19.25 9.29 -11.16
CA ALA A 23 -19.51 9.49 -12.60
C ALA A 23 -20.08 10.86 -13.06
N GLU A 24 -20.22 11.83 -12.17
CA GLU A 24 -20.49 13.22 -12.54
C GLU A 24 -19.21 13.97 -12.90
N TYR A 25 -19.35 15.01 -13.73
CA TYR A 25 -18.26 15.95 -13.99
C TYR A 25 -18.27 17.03 -12.89
N LEU A 26 -17.12 17.24 -12.27
CA LEU A 26 -16.90 18.36 -11.36
C LEU A 26 -16.09 19.44 -12.06
N SER A 27 -16.59 20.68 -12.06
CA SER A 27 -15.86 21.76 -12.70
C SER A 27 -14.57 22.07 -11.94
N GLY A 28 -13.57 22.60 -12.64
CA GLY A 28 -12.33 23.03 -12.00
C GLY A 28 -12.56 24.15 -10.97
N GLN A 29 -13.65 24.91 -11.11
CA GLN A 29 -14.04 25.96 -10.18
C GLN A 29 -14.65 25.33 -8.91
N ASP A 30 -15.56 24.36 -9.05
CA ASP A 30 -16.16 23.68 -7.89
C ASP A 30 -15.09 22.99 -7.03
N LEU A 31 -14.15 22.28 -7.68
CA LEU A 31 -13.01 21.66 -7.00
C LEU A 31 -12.14 22.71 -6.30
N SER A 32 -11.93 23.87 -6.92
CA SER A 32 -11.15 24.98 -6.36
C SER A 32 -11.82 25.55 -5.11
N ASP A 33 -13.13 25.79 -5.18
CA ASP A 33 -13.90 26.43 -4.12
C ASP A 33 -14.08 25.52 -2.91
N VAL A 34 -14.43 24.25 -3.13
CA VAL A 34 -14.59 23.25 -2.06
C VAL A 34 -13.26 22.97 -1.37
N LEU A 35 -12.17 22.86 -2.12
CA LEU A 35 -10.85 22.51 -1.56
C LEU A 35 -10.04 23.73 -1.11
N LYS A 36 -10.51 24.95 -1.38
CA LYS A 36 -9.83 26.22 -1.10
C LYS A 36 -8.41 26.27 -1.70
N ILE A 37 -8.26 25.83 -2.94
CA ILE A 37 -7.00 25.87 -3.70
C ILE A 37 -7.23 26.47 -5.08
N SER A 38 -6.19 27.01 -5.72
CA SER A 38 -6.36 27.59 -7.06
C SER A 38 -6.72 26.54 -8.12
N ARG A 39 -7.43 26.96 -9.18
CA ARG A 39 -7.71 26.12 -10.36
C ARG A 39 -6.43 25.54 -10.99
N VAL A 40 -5.32 26.28 -10.93
CA VAL A 40 -4.01 25.82 -11.40
C VAL A 40 -3.49 24.68 -10.53
N ALA A 41 -3.67 24.75 -9.21
CA ALA A 41 -3.32 23.66 -8.30
C ALA A 41 -4.20 22.42 -8.55
N VAL A 42 -5.51 22.60 -8.75
CA VAL A 42 -6.42 21.50 -9.16
C VAL A 42 -5.89 20.82 -10.42
N TRP A 43 -5.59 21.59 -11.48
CA TRP A 43 -5.06 21.02 -12.73
C TRP A 43 -3.74 20.26 -12.53
N LYS A 44 -2.80 20.80 -11.72
CA LYS A 44 -1.55 20.11 -11.36
C LYS A 44 -1.82 18.78 -10.64
N HIS A 45 -2.77 18.76 -9.70
CA HIS A 45 -3.17 17.53 -9.02
C HIS A 45 -3.81 16.52 -9.97
N ILE A 46 -4.73 16.93 -10.85
CA ILE A 46 -5.34 16.05 -11.85
C ILE A 46 -4.26 15.43 -12.76
N LYS A 47 -3.28 16.22 -13.21
CA LYS A 47 -2.16 15.71 -14.02
C LYS A 47 -1.38 14.64 -13.25
N LYS A 48 -1.08 14.88 -11.97
CA LYS A 48 -0.38 13.91 -11.10
C LYS A 48 -1.22 12.65 -10.85
N ILE A 49 -2.52 12.79 -10.64
CA ILE A 49 -3.44 11.65 -10.45
C ILE A 49 -3.49 10.77 -11.71
N ARG A 50 -3.51 11.36 -12.91
CA ARG A 50 -3.42 10.57 -14.16
C ARG A 50 -2.12 9.77 -14.27
N LEU A 51 -0.98 10.36 -13.88
CA LEU A 51 0.32 9.66 -13.86
C LEU A 51 0.34 8.47 -12.88
N LEU A 52 -0.54 8.48 -11.88
CA LEU A 52 -0.70 7.40 -10.91
C LEU A 52 -1.65 6.29 -11.41
N GLY A 53 -2.01 6.28 -12.69
CA GLY A 53 -2.81 5.23 -13.31
C GLY A 53 -4.32 5.39 -13.15
N TYR A 54 -4.80 6.53 -12.66
CA TYR A 54 -6.24 6.83 -12.63
C TYR A 54 -6.71 7.34 -13.99
N LYS A 55 -7.86 6.84 -14.46
CA LYS A 55 -8.49 7.34 -15.67
C LYS A 55 -9.41 8.49 -15.33
N ILE A 56 -8.95 9.71 -15.58
CA ILE A 56 -9.75 10.93 -15.43
C ILE A 56 -10.04 11.50 -16.82
N GLU A 57 -11.33 11.64 -17.15
CA GLU A 57 -11.79 12.37 -18.32
C GLU A 57 -11.85 13.87 -18.04
N SER A 58 -11.62 14.67 -19.08
CA SER A 58 -11.83 16.12 -19.06
C SER A 58 -12.75 16.51 -20.21
N LYS A 59 -13.78 17.29 -19.92
CA LYS A 59 -14.68 17.85 -20.95
C LYS A 59 -14.79 19.36 -20.77
N GLN A 60 -14.70 20.10 -21.87
CA GLN A 60 -14.79 21.56 -21.85
C GLN A 60 -16.13 22.00 -21.25
N LYS A 61 -16.11 23.06 -20.43
CA LYS A 61 -17.25 23.60 -19.66
C LYS A 61 -17.84 22.70 -18.57
N LEU A 62 -17.55 21.39 -18.55
CA LEU A 62 -18.04 20.45 -17.53
C LEU A 62 -16.99 20.11 -16.46
N GLY A 63 -15.72 20.03 -16.83
CA GLY A 63 -14.63 19.78 -15.89
C GLY A 63 -14.08 18.35 -15.93
N TYR A 64 -13.93 17.72 -14.77
CA TYR A 64 -13.21 16.46 -14.57
C TYR A 64 -14.13 15.37 -14.03
N ARG A 65 -13.96 14.14 -14.54
CA ARG A 65 -14.68 12.95 -14.07
C ARG A 65 -13.72 11.80 -13.88
N LEU A 66 -13.80 11.13 -12.73
CA LEU A 66 -13.11 9.86 -12.51
C LEU A 66 -13.89 8.73 -13.17
N VAL A 67 -13.23 8.02 -14.08
CA VAL A 67 -13.82 6.88 -14.83
C VAL A 67 -13.33 5.55 -14.28
N GLU A 68 -12.06 5.48 -13.92
CA GLU A 68 -11.43 4.25 -13.44
C GLU A 68 -10.38 4.55 -12.38
N SER A 69 -10.35 3.72 -11.34
CA SER A 69 -9.33 3.76 -10.30
C SER A 69 -8.01 3.15 -10.79
N THR A 70 -6.94 3.40 -10.05
CA THR A 70 -5.64 2.79 -10.32
C THR A 70 -5.58 1.34 -9.84
N ASN A 71 -4.73 0.54 -10.48
CA ASN A 71 -4.30 -0.78 -9.98
C ASN A 71 -3.05 -0.70 -9.09
N LEU A 72 -2.50 0.50 -8.88
CA LEU A 72 -1.36 0.69 -7.98
C LEU A 72 -1.79 0.62 -6.53
N LEU A 73 -0.93 0.03 -5.69
CA LEU A 73 -1.12 -0.14 -4.26
C LEU A 73 -0.78 1.15 -3.47
N LEU A 74 -1.39 2.26 -3.87
CA LEU A 74 -1.06 3.58 -3.32
C LEU A 74 -1.52 3.71 -1.86
N PRO A 75 -0.81 4.50 -1.03
CA PRO A 75 -1.04 4.55 0.42
C PRO A 75 -2.50 4.85 0.78
N TRP A 76 -3.10 5.86 0.15
CA TRP A 76 -4.49 6.25 0.43
C TRP A 76 -5.54 5.26 -0.11
N GLU A 77 -5.24 4.47 -1.15
CA GLU A 77 -6.16 3.40 -1.59
C GLU A 77 -6.25 2.29 -0.55
N ILE A 78 -5.15 2.06 0.17
CA ILE A 78 -5.05 1.01 1.16
C ILE A 78 -5.58 1.50 2.51
N THR A 79 -5.08 2.63 3.01
CA THR A 79 -5.37 3.07 4.39
C THR A 79 -6.81 3.50 4.62
N THR A 80 -7.51 4.00 3.58
CA THR A 80 -8.86 4.56 3.72
C THR A 80 -9.94 3.54 4.09
N GLN A 81 -9.79 2.29 3.67
CA GLN A 81 -10.79 1.24 3.91
C GLN A 81 -10.48 0.35 5.12
N LEU A 82 -9.31 0.55 5.76
CA LEU A 82 -8.86 -0.29 6.86
C LEU A 82 -9.55 0.07 8.19
N LYS A 83 -10.24 -0.91 8.77
CA LYS A 83 -10.86 -0.83 10.12
C LYS A 83 -9.93 -1.23 11.26
N THR A 84 -8.67 -1.52 10.95
CA THR A 84 -7.63 -1.87 11.93
C THR A 84 -7.40 -0.72 12.91
N LYS A 85 -6.96 -1.04 14.14
CA LYS A 85 -6.57 -0.02 15.12
C LYS A 85 -5.13 0.45 14.91
N THR A 86 -4.21 -0.46 14.58
CA THR A 86 -2.77 -0.21 14.50
C THR A 86 -2.22 -0.32 13.08
N ILE A 87 -2.37 -1.49 12.43
CA ILE A 87 -1.77 -1.75 11.12
C ILE A 87 -2.38 -0.85 10.03
N GLY A 88 -1.56 -0.25 9.18
CA GLY A 88 -2.03 0.51 8.01
C GLY A 88 -2.65 1.87 8.33
N LYS A 89 -2.35 2.44 9.50
CA LYS A 89 -2.65 3.87 9.78
C LYS A 89 -1.67 4.81 9.09
N ARG A 90 -0.46 4.33 8.84
CA ARG A 90 0.57 4.97 8.03
C ARG A 90 0.99 3.99 6.95
N ALA A 91 1.20 4.51 5.74
CA ALA A 91 1.72 3.70 4.66
C ALA A 91 2.67 4.51 3.77
N TYR A 92 3.68 3.80 3.26
CA TYR A 92 4.62 4.27 2.26
C TYR A 92 4.50 3.38 1.01
N TYR A 93 4.65 4.00 -0.14
CA TYR A 93 4.66 3.33 -1.43
C TYR A 93 5.85 3.79 -2.25
N PHE A 94 6.54 2.83 -2.87
CA PHE A 94 7.69 3.05 -3.73
C PHE A 94 7.43 2.43 -5.11
N ASP A 95 7.77 3.15 -6.18
CA ASP A 95 7.80 2.52 -7.52
C ASP A 95 8.93 1.48 -7.61
N SER A 96 10.04 1.73 -6.92
CA SER A 96 11.20 0.84 -6.85
C SER A 96 12.00 1.19 -5.61
N ILE A 97 12.42 0.16 -4.88
CA ILE A 97 13.30 0.28 -3.71
C ILE A 97 14.28 -0.91 -3.70
N ASP A 98 15.31 -0.85 -2.87
CA ASP A 98 16.19 -2.00 -2.66
C ASP A 98 15.45 -3.14 -1.95
N SER A 99 14.85 -2.86 -0.79
CA SER A 99 14.00 -3.78 -0.04
C SER A 99 13.04 -2.99 0.85
N THR A 100 11.75 -3.34 0.78
CA THR A 100 10.72 -2.86 1.70
C THR A 100 11.12 -3.11 3.16
N GLN A 101 11.81 -4.23 3.42
CA GLN A 101 12.30 -4.60 4.76
C GLN A 101 13.42 -3.68 5.24
N ASN A 102 14.33 -3.25 4.34
CA ASN A 102 15.41 -2.33 4.73
C ASN A 102 14.84 -0.98 5.16
N PHE A 103 13.92 -0.43 4.36
CA PHE A 103 13.25 0.82 4.70
C PHE A 103 12.42 0.70 5.97
N ALA A 104 11.73 -0.44 6.18
CA ALA A 104 11.00 -0.69 7.41
C ALA A 104 11.92 -0.69 8.65
N ILE A 105 13.11 -1.28 8.57
CA ILE A 105 14.11 -1.25 9.65
C ILE A 105 14.60 0.18 9.92
N GLU A 106 14.88 0.95 8.87
CA GLU A 106 15.35 2.34 8.98
C GLU A 106 14.38 3.21 9.78
N ILE A 107 13.07 3.06 9.54
CA ILE A 107 12.03 3.84 10.22
C ILE A 107 11.56 3.21 11.53
N ALA A 108 11.97 1.97 11.85
CA ALA A 108 11.44 1.21 12.99
C ALA A 108 11.78 1.83 14.34
N SER A 109 12.85 2.62 14.46
CA SER A 109 13.21 3.29 15.72
C SER A 109 12.20 4.38 16.13
N ASN A 110 11.41 4.90 15.17
CA ASN A 110 10.41 5.91 15.45
C ASN A 110 9.11 5.27 15.93
N SER A 111 8.72 5.55 17.18
CA SER A 111 7.51 5.00 17.81
C SER A 111 6.21 5.32 17.07
N LYS A 112 6.18 6.38 16.25
CA LYS A 112 5.03 6.72 15.40
C LYS A 112 4.81 5.73 14.27
N GLU A 113 5.81 4.91 13.95
CA GLU A 113 5.77 3.95 12.84
C GLU A 113 5.20 2.58 13.24
N ASN A 114 4.68 2.44 14.46
CA ASN A 114 3.97 1.21 14.84
C ASN A 114 2.78 0.94 13.91
N GLY A 115 2.78 -0.22 13.26
CA GLY A 115 1.76 -0.61 12.29
C GLY A 115 1.95 0.00 10.90
N THR A 116 3.03 0.75 10.65
CA THR A 116 3.30 1.30 9.32
C THR A 116 3.49 0.19 8.28
N VAL A 117 2.86 0.37 7.13
CA VAL A 117 2.97 -0.54 5.99
C VAL A 117 3.84 0.09 4.92
N VAL A 118 4.94 -0.57 4.57
CA VAL A 118 5.83 -0.17 3.47
C VAL A 118 5.54 -1.07 2.28
N ILE A 119 5.26 -0.50 1.11
CA ILE A 119 4.89 -1.24 -0.10
C ILE A 119 5.77 -0.79 -1.24
N SER A 120 6.13 -1.71 -2.13
CA SER A 120 6.81 -1.36 -3.38
C SER A 120 6.21 -2.09 -4.57
N GLN A 121 6.24 -1.46 -5.74
CA GLN A 121 5.92 -2.12 -7.01
C GLN A 121 7.00 -3.12 -7.41
N LYS A 122 8.27 -2.84 -7.13
CA LYS A 122 9.39 -3.78 -7.34
C LYS A 122 10.52 -3.60 -6.31
N GLN A 123 11.28 -4.66 -6.07
CA GLN A 123 12.48 -4.61 -5.23
C GLN A 123 13.71 -5.02 -6.03
N THR A 124 14.79 -4.24 -5.95
CA THR A 124 16.05 -4.55 -6.66
C THR A 124 16.93 -5.52 -5.88
N ARG A 125 16.79 -5.54 -4.54
CA ARG A 125 17.56 -6.36 -3.60
C ARG A 125 16.65 -7.05 -2.58
N GLY A 126 15.49 -7.55 -3.03
CA GLY A 126 14.57 -8.31 -2.18
C GLY A 126 15.27 -9.50 -1.51
N ARG A 127 15.00 -9.70 -0.22
CA ARG A 127 15.66 -10.73 0.61
C ARG A 127 14.64 -11.72 1.16
N GLY A 128 15.04 -12.99 1.17
CA GLY A 128 14.41 -14.05 1.94
C GLY A 128 15.28 -14.43 3.13
N ARG A 129 14.88 -15.50 3.82
CA ARG A 129 15.64 -16.06 4.95
C ARG A 129 17.04 -16.51 4.53
N LEU A 130 17.96 -16.50 5.48
CA LEU A 130 19.35 -16.94 5.31
C LEU A 130 20.07 -16.22 4.14
N GLY A 131 19.74 -14.96 3.92
CA GLY A 131 20.35 -14.14 2.87
C GLY A 131 19.96 -14.51 1.43
N ARG A 132 19.02 -15.44 1.23
CA ARG A 132 18.58 -15.82 -0.13
C ARG A 132 17.94 -14.63 -0.85
N LYS A 133 18.14 -14.53 -2.16
CA LYS A 133 17.48 -13.52 -2.98
C LYS A 133 15.98 -13.82 -3.12
N TRP A 134 15.14 -12.80 -2.97
CA TRP A 134 13.70 -12.87 -3.24
C TRP A 134 13.37 -12.03 -4.48
N LEU A 135 13.02 -12.70 -5.58
CA LEU A 135 12.65 -12.04 -6.83
C LEU A 135 11.36 -11.24 -6.64
N SER A 136 11.42 -9.94 -6.92
CA SER A 136 10.32 -9.01 -6.65
C SER A 136 10.04 -8.07 -7.85
N PRO A 137 9.64 -8.61 -9.03
CA PRO A 137 9.29 -7.79 -10.19
C PRO A 137 7.95 -7.05 -9.98
N ALA A 138 7.61 -6.13 -10.90
CA ALA A 138 6.27 -5.56 -10.92
C ALA A 138 5.19 -6.64 -11.10
N GLY A 139 4.04 -6.46 -10.44
CA GLY A 139 2.89 -7.37 -10.52
C GLY A 139 2.68 -8.25 -9.28
N GLY A 140 3.64 -8.30 -8.35
CA GLY A 140 3.45 -8.89 -7.03
C GLY A 140 3.11 -7.87 -5.95
N ILE A 141 2.83 -8.36 -4.74
CA ILE A 141 2.64 -7.55 -3.54
C ILE A 141 3.91 -7.68 -2.69
N TRP A 142 4.74 -6.63 -2.70
CA TRP A 142 5.95 -6.56 -1.87
C TRP A 142 5.70 -5.59 -0.74
N LEU A 143 5.60 -6.08 0.49
CA LEU A 143 5.34 -5.24 1.64
C LEU A 143 6.14 -5.65 2.87
N SER A 144 6.30 -4.71 3.79
CA SER A 144 6.81 -4.89 5.15
C SER A 144 5.92 -4.14 6.12
N ILE A 145 5.80 -4.64 7.35
CA ILE A 145 4.99 -4.02 8.40
C ILE A 145 5.88 -3.83 9.64
N VAL A 146 5.92 -2.61 10.16
CA VAL A 146 6.65 -2.29 11.39
C VAL A 146 5.74 -2.59 12.59
N PHE A 147 6.29 -3.24 13.61
CA PHE A 147 5.60 -3.49 14.88
C PHE A 147 6.46 -3.06 16.06
N HIS A 148 5.84 -2.43 17.05
CA HIS A 148 6.41 -2.19 18.38
C HIS A 148 5.66 -3.04 19.40
N PRO A 149 6.01 -4.32 19.53
CA PRO A 149 5.35 -5.20 20.46
C PRO A 149 5.64 -4.83 21.91
N LYS A 150 4.67 -5.08 22.79
CA LYS A 150 4.81 -4.92 24.24
C LYS A 150 5.17 -6.21 24.97
N PHE A 151 5.46 -7.28 24.23
CA PHE A 151 5.79 -8.59 24.77
C PHE A 151 7.29 -8.87 24.61
N ASP A 152 7.78 -9.86 25.37
CA ASP A 152 9.17 -10.26 25.38
C ASP A 152 9.65 -10.83 24.03
N ILE A 153 10.91 -10.57 23.69
CA ILE A 153 11.53 -11.00 22.42
C ILE A 153 11.50 -12.53 22.23
N SER A 154 11.43 -13.32 23.29
CA SER A 154 11.25 -14.78 23.25
C SER A 154 10.00 -15.20 22.46
N MET A 155 8.96 -14.36 22.44
CA MET A 155 7.71 -14.62 21.71
C MET A 155 7.81 -14.32 20.20
N SER A 156 8.92 -13.76 19.73
CA SER A 156 9.14 -13.45 18.31
C SER A 156 9.03 -14.67 17.40
N THR A 157 9.30 -15.87 17.91
CA THR A 157 9.19 -17.15 17.17
C THR A 157 7.75 -17.50 16.79
N LEU A 158 6.75 -16.96 17.49
CA LEU A 158 5.33 -17.16 17.18
C LEU A 158 4.84 -16.24 16.05
N PHE A 159 5.54 -15.14 15.78
CA PHE A 159 5.12 -14.19 14.74
C PHE A 159 5.11 -14.78 13.33
N PRO A 160 6.16 -15.50 12.87
CA PRO A 160 6.14 -16.13 11.55
C PRO A 160 4.98 -17.12 11.41
N ILE A 161 4.67 -17.84 12.49
CA ILE A 161 3.57 -18.80 12.54
C ILE A 161 2.23 -18.06 12.38
N ALA A 162 1.96 -17.08 13.24
CA ALA A 162 0.72 -16.31 13.23
C ALA A 162 0.52 -15.55 11.91
N ALA A 163 1.57 -14.90 11.39
CA ALA A 163 1.49 -14.16 10.15
C ALA A 163 1.29 -15.08 8.93
N SER A 164 1.83 -16.30 8.93
CA SER A 164 1.64 -17.25 7.82
C SER A 164 0.20 -17.74 7.75
N VAL A 165 -0.41 -18.01 8.90
CA VAL A 165 -1.82 -18.36 9.00
C VAL A 165 -2.70 -17.18 8.56
N ALA A 166 -2.40 -15.97 9.03
CA ALA A 166 -3.13 -14.76 8.63
C ALA A 166 -3.04 -14.52 7.11
N LEU A 167 -1.86 -14.70 6.52
CA LEU A 167 -1.64 -14.55 5.08
C LEU A 167 -2.36 -15.64 4.27
N SER A 168 -2.29 -16.90 4.74
CA SER A 168 -3.05 -18.01 4.15
C SER A 168 -4.54 -17.67 4.12
N ASN A 169 -5.12 -17.30 5.26
CA ASN A 169 -6.53 -16.92 5.37
C ASN A 169 -6.90 -15.74 4.45
N ALA A 170 -6.02 -14.73 4.36
CA ALA A 170 -6.23 -13.59 3.47
C ALA A 170 -6.24 -14.00 2.00
N ILE A 171 -5.30 -14.86 1.59
CA ILE A 171 -5.23 -15.41 0.23
C ILE A 171 -6.51 -16.19 -0.07
N GLU A 172 -6.87 -17.18 0.74
CA GLU A 172 -8.07 -18.00 0.52
C GLU A 172 -9.34 -17.17 0.36
N LYS A 173 -9.49 -16.13 1.20
CA LYS A 173 -10.65 -15.22 1.15
C LYS A 173 -10.75 -14.47 -0.18
N VAL A 174 -9.62 -14.06 -0.75
CA VAL A 174 -9.59 -13.27 -1.99
C VAL A 174 -9.73 -14.16 -3.22
N ILE A 175 -8.91 -15.21 -3.34
CA ILE A 175 -8.85 -16.03 -4.56
C ILE A 175 -9.79 -17.25 -4.55
N ARG A 176 -10.47 -17.51 -3.41
CA ARG A 176 -11.40 -18.63 -3.21
C ARG A 176 -10.80 -20.00 -3.52
N LYS A 177 -9.52 -20.18 -3.18
CA LYS A 177 -8.78 -21.44 -3.31
C LYS A 177 -8.10 -21.77 -1.99
N LYS A 178 -8.06 -23.05 -1.65
CA LYS A 178 -7.34 -23.55 -0.47
C LYS A 178 -5.84 -23.27 -0.60
N SER A 179 -5.25 -22.70 0.43
CA SER A 179 -3.81 -22.56 0.60
C SER A 179 -3.32 -23.37 1.79
N GLU A 180 -2.04 -23.69 1.77
CA GLU A 180 -1.39 -24.47 2.82
C GLU A 180 -0.21 -23.68 3.36
N VAL A 181 -0.08 -23.67 4.70
CA VAL A 181 1.10 -23.10 5.34
C VAL A 181 2.19 -24.15 5.34
N LYS A 182 3.25 -23.91 4.57
CA LYS A 182 4.49 -24.64 4.70
C LYS A 182 5.31 -23.98 5.82
N TRP A 183 5.25 -24.59 6.99
CA TRP A 183 5.84 -24.03 8.19
C TRP A 183 7.36 -23.76 8.02
N PRO A 184 7.87 -22.68 8.66
CA PRO A 184 7.13 -21.77 9.53
C PRO A 184 6.61 -20.49 8.84
N ASN A 185 6.93 -20.24 7.56
CA ASN A 185 6.86 -18.89 6.99
C ASN A 185 6.48 -18.80 5.50
N ASP A 186 6.08 -19.92 4.88
CA ASP A 186 5.75 -19.98 3.46
C ASP A 186 4.28 -20.39 3.27
N VAL A 187 3.64 -19.84 2.23
CA VAL A 187 2.29 -20.24 1.83
C VAL A 187 2.33 -20.84 0.43
N THR A 188 1.66 -21.97 0.25
CA THR A 188 1.58 -22.70 -1.01
C THR A 188 0.14 -22.88 -1.47
N ILE A 189 -0.04 -23.09 -2.77
CA ILE A 189 -1.29 -23.53 -3.39
C ILE A 189 -0.95 -24.69 -4.31
N LYS A 190 -1.61 -25.83 -4.13
CA LYS A 190 -1.31 -27.08 -4.88
C LYS A 190 0.19 -27.41 -4.85
N GLY A 191 0.82 -27.30 -3.68
CA GLY A 191 2.25 -27.56 -3.47
C GLY A 191 3.21 -26.51 -4.04
N LYS A 192 2.75 -25.48 -4.75
CA LYS A 192 3.60 -24.40 -5.30
C LYS A 192 3.60 -23.18 -4.39
N LYS A 193 4.76 -22.61 -4.12
CA LYS A 193 4.91 -21.41 -3.27
C LYS A 193 4.29 -20.19 -3.93
N VAL A 194 3.42 -19.49 -3.19
CA VAL A 194 2.75 -18.26 -3.65
C VAL A 194 3.11 -17.05 -2.79
N ALA A 195 3.53 -17.28 -1.55
CA ALA A 195 4.04 -16.23 -0.69
C ALA A 195 5.12 -16.78 0.25
N GLY A 196 5.96 -15.87 0.73
CA GLY A 196 6.95 -16.13 1.77
C GLY A 196 7.10 -14.88 2.61
N MET A 197 7.38 -15.08 3.90
CA MET A 197 7.55 -13.99 4.84
C MET A 197 8.93 -14.06 5.48
N LEU A 198 9.42 -12.89 5.88
CA LEU A 198 10.63 -12.70 6.64
C LEU A 198 10.30 -11.87 7.87
N ILE A 199 10.92 -12.20 9.00
CA ILE A 199 10.85 -11.41 10.21
C ILE A 199 12.27 -11.08 10.61
N ASP A 200 12.54 -9.79 10.75
CA ASP A 200 13.75 -9.26 11.37
C ASP A 200 13.35 -8.61 12.69
N VAL A 201 14.21 -8.76 13.68
CA VAL A 201 14.08 -8.11 14.99
C VAL A 201 15.34 -7.29 15.22
N SER A 202 15.16 -6.03 15.60
CA SER A 202 16.21 -5.06 15.87
C SER A 202 16.15 -4.56 17.30
#